data_AF-A0A1F9E3W8-F1
#
_entry.id   AF-A0A1F9E3W8-F1
#
_cell.length_a   1.000
_cell.length_b   1.000
_cell.length_c   1.000
_cell.angle_alpha   90.00
_cell.angle_beta   90.00
_cell.angle_gamma   90.00
#
_symmetry.space_group_name_H-M   'P 1'
#
loop_
_entity.id
_entity.type
_entity.pdbx_description
1 polymer ?
#
loop_
_entity_poly.entity_id
_entity_poly.type
_entity_poly.pdbx_seq_one_letter_code
_entity_poly.pdbx_strand_id
1 'polypeptide(L)' 'MKEDIRTKYFRKYGIATVLVFEIIAFVVVGFWIGKYVDQKLNAHNLLLALGVILGFAAGIYKFYIDAKRFLK' A
#
# COMPACT_ATOMS: atom_id res chain seq x y z
N MET A 1 17.12 28.34 -18.07
CA MET A 1 16.83 26.91 -17.93
C MET A 1 16.87 26.48 -16.44
N LYS A 2 15.89 26.90 -15.62
CA LYS A 2 15.75 26.50 -14.19
C LYS A 2 14.65 25.43 -13.98
N GLU A 3 14.10 24.92 -15.07
CA GLU A 3 12.91 24.05 -15.09
C GLU A 3 13.22 22.57 -14.80
N ASP A 4 14.49 22.17 -14.90
CA ASP A 4 14.92 20.77 -14.77
C ASP A 4 14.89 20.27 -13.31
N ILE A 5 15.35 21.11 -12.37
CA ILE A 5 15.49 20.72 -10.97
C ILE A 5 14.11 20.52 -10.30
N ARG A 6 13.18 21.48 -10.48
CA ARG A 6 11.83 21.39 -9.90
C ARG A 6 11.08 20.16 -10.41
N THR A 7 11.08 19.93 -11.72
CA THR A 7 10.36 18.81 -12.34
C THR A 7 10.88 17.46 -11.85
N LYS A 8 12.21 17.35 -11.66
CA LYS A 8 12.84 16.14 -11.11
C LYS A 8 12.47 15.89 -9.64
N TYR A 9 12.38 16.94 -8.82
CA TYR A 9 11.92 16.82 -7.43
C TYR A 9 10.42 16.54 -7.35
N PHE A 10 9.58 17.26 -8.09
CA PHE A 10 8.13 17.03 -8.16
C PHE A 10 7.81 15.59 -8.57
N ARG A 11 8.56 15.03 -9.54
CA ARG A 11 8.40 13.64 -9.96
C ARG A 11 8.78 12.66 -8.84
N LYS A 12 9.86 12.91 -8.10
CA LYS A 12 10.25 12.08 -6.94
C LYS A 12 9.22 12.12 -5.81
N TYR A 13 8.70 13.31 -5.49
CA TYR A 13 7.65 13.47 -4.48
C TYR A 13 6.35 12.80 -4.91
N GLY A 14 5.94 12.94 -6.17
CA GLY A 14 4.75 12.28 -6.71
C GLY A 14 4.85 10.75 -6.62
N ILE A 15 6.00 10.18 -6.97
CA ILE A 15 6.25 8.73 -6.85
C ILE A 15 6.19 8.29 -5.39
N ALA A 16 6.83 9.02 -4.46
CA ALA A 16 6.79 8.70 -3.05
C ALA A 16 5.36 8.71 -2.49
N THR A 17 4.55 9.72 -2.85
CA THR A 17 3.14 9.79 -2.43
C THR A 17 2.34 8.62 -2.97
N VAL A 18 2.48 8.26 -4.24
CA VAL A 18 1.79 7.12 -4.86
C VAL A 18 2.14 5.81 -4.15
N LEU A 19 3.43 5.59 -3.88
CA LEU A 19 3.92 4.40 -3.20
C LEU A 19 3.37 4.27 -1.76
N VAL A 20 3.29 5.37 -1.02
CA VAL A 20 2.67 5.38 0.33
C VAL A 20 1.17 5.13 0.22
N PHE A 21 0.50 5.74 -0.76
CA PHE A 21 -0.93 5.57 -0.96
C PHE A 21 -1.30 4.13 -1.33
N GLU A 22 -0.44 3.42 -2.06
CA GLU A 22 -0.63 2.00 -2.34
C GLU A 22 -0.64 1.17 -1.06
N ILE A 23 0.31 1.37 -0.15
CA ILE A 23 0.34 0.63 1.12
C ILE A 23 -0.97 0.85 1.89
N ILE A 24 -1.42 2.11 1.98
CA ILE A 24 -2.67 2.46 2.66
C ILE A 24 -3.85 1.76 1.98
N ALA A 25 -3.93 1.80 0.65
CA ALA A 25 -5.00 1.16 -0.11
C ALA A 25 -5.06 -0.36 0.14
N PHE A 26 -3.90 -1.04 0.13
CA PHE A 26 -3.84 -2.48 0.41
C PHE A 26 -4.23 -2.83 1.84
N VAL A 27 -3.83 -2.01 2.82
CA VAL A 27 -4.25 -2.20 4.22
C VAL A 27 -5.75 -2.02 4.38
N VAL A 28 -6.34 -0.99 3.78
CA VAL A 28 -7.79 -0.74 3.84
C VAL A 28 -8.58 -1.88 3.18
N VAL A 29 -8.12 -2.36 2.02
CA VAL A 29 -8.73 -3.51 1.34
C VAL A 29 -8.61 -4.77 2.20
N GLY A 30 -7.43 -5.04 2.76
CA GLY A 30 -7.20 -6.17 3.66
C GLY A 30 -8.08 -6.13 4.91
N PHE A 31 -8.27 -4.96 5.49
CA PHE A 31 -9.19 -4.74 6.61
C PHE A 31 -10.64 -5.06 6.23
N TRP A 32 -11.12 -4.54 5.10
CA TRP A 32 -12.51 -4.77 4.66
C TRP A 32 -12.78 -6.23 4.33
N ILE A 33 -11.85 -6.90 3.63
CA ILE A 33 -11.93 -8.33 3.32
C ILE A 33 -11.89 -9.14 4.62
N GLY A 34 -10.93 -8.86 5.49
CA GLY A 34 -10.79 -9.53 6.78
C GLY A 34 -12.05 -9.39 7.62
N LYS A 35 -12.62 -8.18 7.72
CA LYS A 35 -13.88 -7.92 8.42
C LYS A 35 -15.06 -8.67 7.80
N TYR A 36 -15.21 -8.65 6.48
CA TYR A 36 -16.30 -9.35 5.80
C TYR A 36 -16.24 -10.87 6.02
N VAL A 37 -15.04 -11.44 5.92
CA VAL A 37 -14.82 -12.87 6.13
C VAL A 37 -14.99 -13.25 7.62
N ASP A 38 -14.50 -12.40 8.54
CA ASP A 38 -14.66 -12.61 9.99
C ASP A 38 -16.14 -12.63 10.40
N GLN A 39 -16.94 -11.69 9.89
CA GLN A 39 -18.38 -11.65 10.10
C GLN A 39 -19.10 -12.88 9.53
N LYS A 40 -18.62 -13.41 8.39
CA LYS A 40 -19.20 -14.60 7.78
C LYS A 40 -18.87 -15.89 8.52
N LEU A 41 -17.70 -15.94 9.19
CA LEU A 41 -17.18 -17.13 9.87
C LEU A 41 -17.28 -17.07 11.40
N ASN A 42 -17.79 -15.96 11.97
CA ASN A 42 -17.87 -15.71 13.43
C ASN A 42 -16.52 -15.94 14.15
N ALA A 43 -15.42 -15.52 13.54
CA ALA A 43 -14.07 -15.86 13.99
C ALA A 43 -13.48 -14.92 15.06
N HIS A 44 -14.34 -14.26 15.86
CA HIS A 44 -13.93 -13.41 16.98
C HIS A 44 -12.83 -12.38 16.62
N ASN A 45 -12.91 -11.73 15.46
CA ASN A 45 -11.96 -10.73 14.94
C ASN A 45 -10.55 -11.25 14.56
N LEU A 46 -10.29 -12.56 14.61
CA LEU A 46 -8.99 -13.11 14.19
C LEU A 46 -8.76 -12.94 12.68
N LEU A 47 -9.80 -13.10 11.87
CA LEU A 47 -9.71 -12.96 10.41
C LEU A 47 -9.55 -11.50 9.98
N LEU A 48 -10.05 -10.57 10.79
CA LEU A 48 -9.80 -9.14 10.60
C LEU A 48 -8.32 -8.82 10.81
N ALA A 49 -7.73 -9.27 11.93
CA ALA A 49 -6.31 -9.06 12.20
C ALA A 49 -5.42 -9.68 11.11
N LEU A 50 -5.72 -10.92 10.68
CA LEU A 50 -5.03 -11.56 9.56
C LEU A 50 -5.19 -10.80 8.24
N GLY A 51 -6.39 -10.30 7.94
CA GLY A 51 -6.65 -9.51 6.74
C GLY A 51 -5.83 -8.22 6.69
N VAL A 52 -5.69 -7.53 7.82
CA VAL A 52 -4.85 -6.32 7.94
C VAL A 52 -3.36 -6.67 7.76
N ILE A 53 -2.88 -7.72 8.41
CA ILE A 53 -1.47 -8.16 8.31
C ILE A 53 -1.14 -8.55 6.86
N LEU A 54 -2.02 -9.32 6.20
CA LEU A 54 -1.86 -9.71 4.81
C LEU A 54 -1.94 -8.51 3.87
N GLY A 55 -2.86 -7.58 4.10
CA GLY A 55 -2.96 -6.33 3.35
C GLY A 55 -1.69 -5.49 3.47
N PHE A 56 -1.14 -5.35 4.67
CA PHE A 56 0.11 -4.64 4.89
C PHE A 56 1.30 -5.32 4.22
N ALA A 57 1.44 -6.64 4.36
CA ALA A 57 2.49 -7.42 3.72
C ALA A 57 2.44 -7.32 2.19
N ALA A 58 1.24 -7.40 1.60
CA ALA A 58 1.03 -7.22 0.16
C ALA A 58 1.38 -5.79 -0.29
N GLY A 59 0.99 -4.77 0.49
CA GLY A 59 1.34 -3.38 0.24
C GLY A 59 2.84 -3.14 0.24
N ILE A 60 3.57 -3.67 1.23
CA ILE A 60 5.04 -3.58 1.29
C ILE A 60 5.70 -4.32 0.12
N TYR A 61 5.22 -5.52 -0.21
CA TYR A 61 5.78 -6.31 -1.31
C TYR A 61 5.65 -5.56 -2.64
N LYS A 62 4.47 -5.00 -2.90
CA LYS A 62 4.22 -4.21 -4.11
C LYS A 62 5.03 -2.91 -4.12
N PHE A 63 5.07 -2.20 -2.99
CA PHE A 63 5.94 -1.04 -2.80
C PHE A 63 7.39 -1.35 -3.16
N TYR A 64 7.93 -2.49 -2.71
CA TYR A 64 9.31 -2.87 -2.98
C TYR A 64 9.55 -3.12 -4.47
N ILE A 65 8.62 -3.80 -5.14
CA ILE A 65 8.69 -4.03 -6.60
C ILE A 65 8.66 -2.71 -7.36
N ASP A 66 7.72 -1.83 -7.03
CA ASP A 66 7.54 -0.56 -7.74
C ASP A 66 8.67 0.42 -7.42
N ALA A 67 9.11 0.52 -6.17
CA ALA A 67 10.29 1.29 -5.78
C ALA A 67 11.53 0.83 -6.57
N LYS A 68 11.75 -0.48 -6.70
CA LYS A 68 12.86 -1.04 -7.49
C LYS A 68 12.74 -0.73 -8.98
N ARG A 69 11.51 -0.69 -9.52
CA ARG A 69 11.24 -0.31 -10.91
C ARG A 69 11.49 1.20 -11.15
N PHE A 70 11.16 2.05 -10.19
CA PHE A 70 11.35 3.51 -10.29
C PHE A 70 12.77 3.99 -9.98
N LEU A 71 13.54 3.23 -9.19
CA LEU A 71 14.94 3.53 -8.87
C LEU A 71 15.93 3.04 -9.94
N LYS A 72 15.47 2.31 -10.96
CA LYS A 72 16.25 1.89 -12.12
C LYS A 72 16.11 2.90 -13.25
#